data_AF-A0A329W4X2-F1
#
_entry.id   AF-A0A329W4X2-F1
#
_cell.length_a   1.000
_cell.length_b   1.000
_cell.length_c   1.000
_cell.angle_alpha   90.00
_cell.angle_beta   90.00
_cell.angle_gamma   90.00
#
_symmetry.space_group_name_H-M   'P 1'
#
loop_
_entity.id
_entity.type
_entity.pdbx_description
1 polymer ?
#
loop_
_entity_poly.entity_id
_entity_poly.type
_entity_poly.pdbx_seq_one_letter_code
_entity_poly.pdbx_strand_id
1 'polypeptide(L)'
;MNLTQFGGLFAVYLISLVFILTLTYQEFRRVRFNFNIFFSLLYLLTFYFGFPLTCLLVFQFDVEVVPVDALLHALLASTCFYGIYYVSYKTRLRKPSIQPKAPVFTMNRVETNFTWLLLALVAVVTVGLFFMQNGFLLFKLQSYSQIFSSQVSGVALKRFFYFFIPAMLVVYFLKPTQLRWLFFLMSTVAFGILTYVIVGGTRANIIIAFALFLFIGIVRGWITLWMLVTAGAIGIVGMFWLALKRYSLDVSGAEAFYTFLYLTRDTFSPWENLALLLNNYDKIDFQGLAPIVRDFYVFIPSWLWPGRPDAVLNSANYFTWEVLDNHSGLAISPTLIGSLVVMGGVLFIPVGAIVVGLIIKWFDWIYELGKQETNRYKAAILQAFCFGAIFNMIVLAREGVDSFVSRVVFFCIIFGLCLVIAKLLYWLFESAGLIRKQPGCITKTSVAM
;
A
#
# COMPACT_ATOMS: atom_id res chain seq x y z
N MET A 1 -1.52 -17.29 -30.06
CA MET A 1 -2.67 -16.36 -30.16
C MET A 1 -2.84 -15.96 -31.62
N ASN A 2 -4.04 -16.10 -32.21
CA ASN A 2 -4.26 -15.70 -33.61
C ASN A 2 -4.30 -14.17 -33.76
N LEU A 3 -3.91 -13.63 -34.91
CA LEU A 3 -3.85 -12.18 -35.16
C LEU A 3 -5.21 -11.48 -34.97
N THR A 4 -6.31 -12.16 -35.30
CA THR A 4 -7.68 -11.66 -35.11
C THR A 4 -8.07 -11.57 -33.63
N GLN A 5 -7.74 -12.60 -32.85
CA GLN A 5 -7.93 -12.64 -31.40
C GLN A 5 -7.13 -11.53 -30.71
N PHE A 6 -5.89 -11.33 -31.14
CA PHE A 6 -5.06 -10.23 -30.68
C PHE A 6 -5.68 -8.86 -30.99
N GLY A 7 -6.13 -8.65 -32.24
CA GLY A 7 -6.76 -7.40 -32.66
C GLY A 7 -8.00 -7.06 -31.83
N GLY A 8 -8.84 -8.05 -31.54
CA GLY A 8 -10.01 -7.88 -30.65
C GLY A 8 -9.61 -7.49 -29.23
N LEU A 9 -8.65 -8.21 -28.63
CA LEU A 9 -8.17 -7.94 -27.28
C LEU A 9 -7.49 -6.56 -27.18
N PHE A 10 -6.71 -6.18 -28.19
CA PHE A 10 -6.07 -4.88 -28.29
C PHE A 10 -7.08 -3.74 -28.42
N ALA A 11 -8.14 -3.92 -29.20
CA ALA A 11 -9.21 -2.94 -29.32
C ALA A 11 -9.90 -2.69 -27.98
N VAL A 12 -10.26 -3.77 -27.25
CA VAL A 12 -10.85 -3.66 -25.91
C VAL A 12 -9.89 -2.98 -24.94
N TYR A 13 -8.61 -3.39 -24.94
CA TYR A 13 -7.57 -2.76 -24.13
C TYR A 13 -7.47 -1.25 -24.39
N LEU A 14 -7.43 -0.81 -25.66
CA LEU A 14 -7.35 0.60 -26.02
C LEU A 14 -8.58 1.39 -25.57
N ILE A 15 -9.79 0.86 -25.80
CA ILE A 15 -11.04 1.52 -25.38
C ILE A 15 -11.05 1.70 -23.86
N SER A 16 -10.73 0.64 -23.12
CA SER A 16 -10.67 0.67 -21.65
C SER A 16 -9.59 1.62 -21.13
N LEU A 17 -8.40 1.61 -21.75
CA LEU A 17 -7.30 2.49 -21.39
C LEU A 17 -7.68 3.96 -21.62
N VAL A 18 -8.24 4.30 -22.78
CA VAL A 18 -8.70 5.66 -23.09
C VAL A 18 -9.79 6.10 -22.13
N PHE A 19 -10.75 5.23 -21.80
CA PHE A 19 -11.80 5.52 -20.83
C PHE A 19 -11.22 5.90 -19.45
N ILE A 20 -10.34 5.07 -18.89
CA ILE A 20 -9.75 5.30 -17.56
C ILE A 20 -8.83 6.52 -17.57
N LEU A 21 -7.99 6.68 -18.60
CA LEU A 21 -7.09 7.83 -18.72
C LEU A 21 -7.88 9.14 -18.86
N THR A 22 -8.97 9.15 -19.61
CA THR A 22 -9.81 10.34 -19.78
C THR A 22 -10.39 10.78 -18.43
N LEU A 23 -10.97 9.84 -17.66
CA LEU A 23 -11.52 10.14 -16.33
C LEU A 23 -10.42 10.60 -15.36
N THR A 24 -9.25 9.95 -15.39
CA THR A 24 -8.11 10.31 -14.54
C THR A 24 -7.57 11.71 -14.89
N TYR A 25 -7.45 12.02 -16.17
CA TYR A 25 -6.97 13.32 -16.67
C TYR A 25 -7.91 14.45 -16.29
N GLN A 26 -9.23 14.24 -16.41
CA GLN A 26 -10.23 15.23 -15.99
C GLN A 26 -10.10 15.56 -14.49
N GLU A 27 -9.84 14.55 -13.65
CA GLU A 27 -9.63 14.75 -12.21
C GLU A 27 -8.30 15.43 -11.90
N PHE A 28 -7.23 15.04 -12.59
CA PHE A 28 -5.92 15.67 -12.45
C PHE A 28 -5.93 17.17 -12.80
N ARG A 29 -6.70 17.57 -13.83
CA ARG A 29 -6.88 18.99 -14.17
C ARG A 29 -7.61 19.78 -13.07
N ARG A 30 -8.48 19.13 -12.29
CA ARG A 30 -9.23 19.78 -11.20
C ARG A 30 -8.40 19.89 -9.93
N VAL A 31 -7.72 18.81 -9.56
CA VAL A 31 -6.95 18.73 -8.32
C VAL A 31 -5.61 18.06 -8.64
N ARG A 32 -4.49 18.75 -8.37
CA ARG A 32 -3.15 18.21 -8.65
C ARG A 32 -2.86 16.90 -7.91
N PHE A 33 -3.44 16.72 -6.72
CA PHE A 33 -3.28 15.49 -5.94
C PHE A 33 -4.54 15.14 -5.13
N ASN A 34 -4.97 13.89 -5.25
CA ASN A 34 -6.04 13.26 -4.50
C ASN A 34 -5.82 11.73 -4.45
N PHE A 35 -6.32 11.01 -3.44
CA PHE A 35 -6.21 9.54 -3.39
C PHE A 35 -6.94 8.87 -4.54
N ASN A 36 -8.01 9.45 -5.08
CA ASN A 36 -8.63 8.94 -6.31
C ASN A 36 -7.66 8.91 -7.51
N ILE A 37 -6.86 9.96 -7.70
CA ILE A 37 -5.87 10.00 -8.79
C ILE A 37 -4.79 8.96 -8.53
N PHE A 38 -4.31 8.87 -7.29
CA PHE A 38 -3.30 7.89 -6.90
C PHE A 38 -3.79 6.44 -7.11
N PHE A 39 -5.00 6.14 -6.65
CA PHE A 39 -5.63 4.85 -6.86
C PHE A 39 -5.80 4.55 -8.36
N SER A 40 -6.24 5.52 -9.16
CA SER A 40 -6.41 5.35 -10.61
C SER A 40 -5.08 5.05 -11.32
N LEU A 41 -3.98 5.71 -10.92
CA LEU A 41 -2.64 5.42 -11.44
C LEU A 41 -2.14 4.03 -11.03
N LEU A 42 -2.36 3.64 -9.77
CA LEU A 42 -2.04 2.28 -9.30
C LEU A 42 -2.88 1.22 -10.01
N TYR A 43 -4.14 1.53 -10.28
CA TYR A 43 -5.06 0.65 -10.98
C TYR A 43 -4.62 0.41 -12.42
N LEU A 44 -4.26 1.48 -13.15
CA LEU A 44 -3.66 1.39 -14.48
C LEU A 44 -2.35 0.61 -14.47
N LEU A 45 -1.48 0.87 -13.49
CA LEU A 45 -0.23 0.14 -13.31
C LEU A 45 -0.46 -1.35 -13.05
N THR A 46 -1.47 -1.70 -12.26
CA THR A 46 -1.72 -3.09 -11.86
C THR A 46 -2.41 -3.90 -12.95
N PHE A 47 -3.43 -3.33 -13.61
CA PHE A 47 -4.32 -4.08 -14.53
C PHE A 47 -4.05 -3.85 -16.02
N TYR A 48 -3.38 -2.75 -16.42
CA TYR A 48 -3.22 -2.38 -17.83
C TYR A 48 -1.76 -2.33 -18.29
N PHE A 49 -0.83 -1.93 -17.43
CA PHE A 49 0.59 -1.78 -17.80
C PHE A 49 1.24 -3.09 -18.27
N GLY A 50 0.77 -4.24 -17.77
CA GLY A 50 1.29 -5.55 -18.14
C GLY A 50 0.86 -6.03 -19.52
N PHE A 51 -0.21 -5.47 -20.10
CA PHE A 51 -0.72 -5.92 -21.40
C PHE A 51 0.31 -5.71 -22.53
N PRO A 52 0.91 -4.51 -22.72
CA PRO A 52 1.98 -4.34 -23.72
C PRO A 52 3.19 -5.26 -23.50
N LEU A 53 3.57 -5.51 -22.25
CA LEU A 53 4.68 -6.42 -21.91
C LEU A 53 4.33 -7.86 -22.30
N THR A 54 3.09 -8.28 -22.05
CA THR A 54 2.56 -9.59 -22.44
C THR A 54 2.54 -9.74 -23.97
N CYS A 55 2.18 -8.68 -24.70
CA CYS A 55 2.23 -8.69 -26.17
C CYS A 55 3.67 -8.92 -26.67
N LEU A 56 4.66 -8.22 -26.12
CA LEU A 56 6.06 -8.40 -26.50
C LEU A 56 6.53 -9.83 -26.20
N LEU A 57 6.16 -10.38 -25.05
CA LEU A 57 6.47 -11.76 -24.68
C LEU A 57 5.86 -12.78 -25.66
N VAL A 58 4.59 -12.62 -26.03
CA VAL A 58 3.93 -13.52 -26.98
C VAL A 58 4.52 -13.41 -28.38
N PHE A 59 4.73 -12.19 -28.91
CA PHE A 59 5.16 -12.03 -30.30
C PHE A 59 6.66 -12.23 -30.53
N GLN A 60 7.51 -11.93 -29.53
CA GLN A 60 8.97 -12.06 -29.68
C GLN A 60 9.52 -13.37 -29.13
N PHE A 61 8.86 -13.97 -28.13
CA PHE A 61 9.37 -15.14 -27.41
C PHE A 61 8.41 -16.34 -27.44
N ASP A 62 7.30 -16.24 -28.17
CA ASP A 62 6.28 -17.30 -28.32
C ASP A 62 5.79 -17.88 -26.99
N VAL A 63 5.66 -17.01 -25.98
CA VAL A 63 5.26 -17.40 -24.62
C VAL A 63 3.80 -17.82 -24.61
N GLU A 64 3.54 -19.00 -24.07
CA GLU A 64 2.18 -19.45 -23.79
C GLU A 64 1.55 -18.56 -22.71
N VAL A 65 0.45 -17.91 -23.08
CA VAL A 65 -0.36 -17.09 -22.17
C VAL A 65 -1.70 -17.77 -21.95
N VAL A 66 -2.38 -17.34 -20.89
CA VAL A 66 -3.76 -17.75 -20.57
C VAL A 66 -4.66 -17.62 -21.82
N PRO A 67 -5.65 -18.52 -22.02
CA PRO A 67 -6.60 -18.39 -23.11
C PRO A 67 -7.13 -16.97 -23.29
N VAL A 68 -7.23 -16.53 -24.55
CA VAL A 68 -7.60 -15.14 -24.91
C VAL A 68 -8.94 -14.75 -24.30
N ASP A 69 -9.87 -15.69 -24.20
CA ASP A 69 -11.17 -15.44 -23.59
C ASP A 69 -11.01 -15.03 -22.13
N ALA A 70 -10.20 -15.72 -21.33
CA ALA A 70 -9.97 -15.35 -19.93
C ALA A 70 -9.23 -14.00 -19.80
N LEU A 71 -8.30 -13.68 -20.69
CA LEU A 71 -7.66 -12.36 -20.75
C LEU A 71 -8.68 -11.26 -21.07
N LEU A 72 -9.63 -11.52 -21.97
CA LEU A 72 -10.73 -10.62 -22.29
C LEU A 72 -11.65 -10.42 -21.08
N HIS A 73 -12.04 -11.49 -20.40
CA HIS A 73 -12.85 -11.42 -19.17
C HIS A 73 -12.14 -10.60 -18.09
N ALA A 74 -10.82 -10.77 -17.92
CA ALA A 74 -10.04 -9.98 -16.96
C ALA A 74 -10.03 -8.48 -17.30
N LEU A 75 -9.86 -8.11 -18.57
CA LEU A 75 -9.93 -6.71 -19.03
C LEU A 75 -11.32 -6.12 -18.84
N LEU A 76 -12.37 -6.84 -19.21
CA LEU A 76 -13.76 -6.40 -19.05
C LEU A 76 -14.12 -6.26 -17.57
N ALA A 77 -13.78 -7.24 -16.73
CA ALA A 77 -13.98 -7.19 -15.28
C ALA A 77 -13.26 -5.98 -14.67
N SER A 78 -12.02 -5.72 -15.10
CA SER A 78 -11.25 -4.55 -14.65
C SER A 78 -11.89 -3.23 -15.11
N THR A 79 -12.35 -3.16 -16.36
CA THR A 79 -13.01 -1.94 -16.88
C THR A 79 -14.32 -1.66 -16.15
N CYS A 80 -15.15 -2.68 -15.98
CA CYS A 80 -16.42 -2.61 -15.25
C CYS A 80 -16.20 -2.23 -13.79
N PHE A 81 -15.22 -2.84 -13.11
CA PHE A 81 -14.85 -2.50 -11.75
C PHE A 81 -14.51 -1.01 -11.64
N TYR A 82 -13.64 -0.49 -12.52
CA TYR A 82 -13.26 0.92 -12.49
C TYR A 82 -14.44 1.85 -12.75
N GLY A 83 -15.31 1.51 -13.70
CA GLY A 83 -16.53 2.29 -13.99
C GLY A 83 -17.44 2.40 -12.77
N ILE A 84 -17.74 1.28 -12.11
CA ILE A 84 -18.59 1.25 -10.90
C ILE A 84 -17.90 1.99 -9.74
N TYR A 85 -16.60 1.76 -9.56
CA TYR A 85 -15.78 2.48 -8.58
C TYR A 85 -15.88 3.99 -8.78
N TYR A 86 -15.71 4.47 -10.01
CA TYR A 86 -15.73 5.90 -10.32
C TYR A 86 -17.11 6.52 -10.06
N VAL A 87 -18.19 5.83 -10.43
CA VAL A 87 -19.56 6.27 -10.12
C VAL A 87 -19.80 6.30 -8.61
N SER A 88 -19.40 5.26 -7.86
CA SER A 88 -19.49 5.24 -6.39
C SER A 88 -18.70 6.39 -5.75
N TYR A 89 -17.47 6.63 -6.21
CA TYR A 89 -16.63 7.72 -5.75
C TYR A 89 -17.29 9.09 -5.98
N LYS A 90 -17.86 9.32 -7.17
CA LYS A 90 -18.52 10.59 -7.53
C LYS A 90 -19.90 10.80 -6.91
N THR A 91 -20.66 9.73 -6.70
CA THR A 91 -22.01 9.82 -6.12
C THR A 91 -21.94 10.41 -4.71
N ARG A 92 -22.59 11.55 -4.49
CA ARG A 92 -22.60 12.23 -3.19
C ARG A 92 -23.71 11.63 -2.33
N LEU A 93 -23.33 10.81 -1.34
CA LEU A 93 -24.27 10.25 -0.36
C LEU A 93 -24.74 11.28 0.69
N ARG A 94 -24.04 12.42 0.85
CA ARG A 94 -24.42 13.50 1.78
C ARG A 94 -24.26 14.87 1.14
N LYS A 95 -25.23 15.76 1.37
CA LYS A 95 -25.13 17.18 1.03
C LYS A 95 -23.98 17.82 1.83
N PRO A 96 -23.18 18.73 1.23
CA PRO A 96 -22.16 19.46 1.96
C PRO A 96 -22.83 20.28 3.08
N SER A 97 -22.41 20.04 4.32
CA SER A 97 -22.83 20.84 5.47
C SER A 97 -22.04 22.15 5.45
N ILE A 98 -22.76 23.27 5.40
CA ILE A 98 -22.20 24.63 5.45
C ILE A 98 -21.80 25.02 6.87
N GLN A 99 -22.26 24.29 7.89
CA GLN A 99 -21.95 24.59 9.28
C GLN A 99 -20.54 24.13 9.67
N PRO A 100 -19.73 25.00 10.32
CA PRO A 100 -18.43 24.63 10.85
C PRO A 100 -18.62 23.55 11.93
N LYS A 101 -18.15 22.33 11.65
CA LYS A 101 -18.20 21.24 12.62
C LYS A 101 -17.25 21.55 13.78
N ALA A 102 -17.71 21.31 15.01
CA ALA A 102 -16.84 21.33 16.17
C ALA A 102 -15.63 20.42 15.93
N PRO A 103 -14.41 20.85 16.28
CA PRO A 103 -13.22 20.05 16.07
C PRO A 103 -13.30 18.79 16.94
N VAL A 104 -13.37 17.61 16.31
CA VAL A 104 -13.47 16.29 16.98
C VAL A 104 -12.34 16.08 17.99
N PHE A 105 -11.16 16.61 17.70
CA PHE A 105 -10.05 16.70 18.64
C PHE A 105 -9.17 17.90 18.27
N THR A 106 -8.45 18.43 19.26
CA THR A 106 -7.40 19.44 19.08
C THR A 106 -6.03 18.81 19.39
N MET A 107 -4.98 19.35 18.79
CA MET A 107 -3.61 18.91 19.04
C MET A 107 -2.70 20.08 19.40
N ASN A 108 -1.89 19.87 20.43
CA ASN A 108 -0.85 20.80 20.88
C ASN A 108 0.54 20.32 20.43
N ARG A 109 1.54 21.21 20.59
CA ARG A 109 2.94 20.92 20.29
C ARG A 109 3.46 19.68 21.01
N VAL A 110 3.14 19.58 22.30
CA VAL A 110 3.61 18.51 23.19
C VAL A 110 2.96 17.18 22.81
N GLU A 111 1.63 17.15 22.62
CA GLU A 111 0.89 15.96 22.17
C GLU A 111 1.40 15.45 20.82
N THR A 112 1.67 16.35 19.88
CA THR A 112 2.21 15.98 18.55
C THR A 112 3.62 15.41 18.66
N ASN A 113 4.45 16.00 19.54
CA ASN A 113 5.78 15.48 19.81
C ASN A 113 5.75 14.09 20.44
N PHE A 114 4.88 13.86 21.43
CA PHE A 114 4.69 12.54 22.00
C PHE A 114 4.15 11.55 20.97
N THR A 115 3.26 11.96 20.09
CA THR A 115 2.70 11.07 19.05
C THR A 115 3.80 10.53 18.14
N TRP A 116 4.65 11.40 17.56
CA TRP A 116 5.71 10.91 16.66
C TRP A 116 6.79 10.14 17.42
N LEU A 117 7.10 10.52 18.67
CA LEU A 117 8.03 9.79 19.52
C LEU A 117 7.51 8.38 19.83
N LEU A 118 6.23 8.22 20.16
CA LEU A 118 5.62 6.91 20.42
C LEU A 118 5.60 6.05 19.16
N LEU A 119 5.26 6.61 18.00
CA LEU A 119 5.30 5.89 16.73
C LEU A 119 6.74 5.42 16.39
N ALA A 120 7.73 6.29 16.57
CA ALA A 120 9.14 5.94 16.37
C ALA A 120 9.61 4.89 17.40
N LEU A 121 9.20 5.02 18.66
CA LEU A 121 9.54 4.08 19.72
C LEU A 121 8.95 2.70 19.44
N VAL A 122 7.69 2.60 19.03
CA VAL A 122 7.08 1.33 18.62
C VAL A 122 7.91 0.66 17.53
N ALA A 123 8.34 1.42 16.51
CA ALA A 123 9.16 0.87 15.43
C ALA A 123 10.56 0.43 15.92
N VAL A 124 11.25 1.26 16.71
CA VAL A 124 12.61 0.96 17.19
C VAL A 124 12.62 -0.20 18.20
N VAL A 125 11.69 -0.21 19.15
CA VAL A 125 11.58 -1.28 20.15
C VAL A 125 11.25 -2.61 19.49
N THR A 126 10.32 -2.63 18.52
CA THR A 126 9.98 -3.87 17.81
C THR A 126 11.13 -4.38 16.95
N VAL A 127 11.89 -3.50 16.29
CA VAL A 127 13.13 -3.89 15.58
C VAL A 127 14.16 -4.45 16.56
N GLY A 128 14.35 -3.81 17.72
CA GLY A 128 15.28 -4.26 18.76
C GLY A 128 14.90 -5.64 19.32
N LEU A 129 13.62 -5.85 19.65
CA LEU A 129 13.13 -7.15 20.11
C LEU A 129 13.30 -8.24 19.05
N PHE A 130 12.98 -7.94 17.80
CA PHE A 130 13.18 -8.88 16.70
C PHE A 130 14.66 -9.25 16.52
N PHE A 131 15.55 -8.26 16.63
CA PHE A 131 17.00 -8.46 16.59
C PHE A 131 17.50 -9.29 17.76
N MET A 132 17.02 -9.06 18.99
CA MET A 132 17.38 -9.86 20.16
C MET A 132 16.95 -11.34 20.03
N GLN A 133 15.80 -11.58 19.38
CA GLN A 133 15.27 -12.93 19.19
C GLN A 133 15.99 -13.72 18.08
N ASN A 134 16.38 -13.06 16.98
CA ASN A 134 16.83 -13.76 15.76
C ASN A 134 18.28 -13.44 15.35
N GLY A 135 18.84 -12.33 15.84
CA GLY A 135 20.11 -11.76 15.37
C GLY A 135 19.99 -11.16 13.95
N PHE A 136 21.11 -11.07 13.23
CA PHE A 136 21.12 -10.63 11.83
C PHE A 136 20.74 -11.77 10.89
N LEU A 137 19.50 -11.78 10.42
CA LEU A 137 19.02 -12.84 9.52
C LEU A 137 19.67 -12.80 8.13
N LEU A 138 20.10 -11.62 7.65
CA LEU A 138 20.71 -11.48 6.33
C LEU A 138 22.00 -12.30 6.15
N PHE A 139 22.75 -12.52 7.24
CA PHE A 139 23.98 -13.32 7.20
C PHE A 139 23.74 -14.81 7.52
N LYS A 140 22.54 -15.18 7.96
CA LYS A 140 22.19 -16.56 8.35
C LYS A 140 21.36 -17.30 7.29
N LEU A 141 20.55 -16.59 6.50
CA LEU A 141 19.62 -17.20 5.55
C LEU A 141 20.22 -17.29 4.15
N GLN A 142 20.19 -18.49 3.54
CA GLN A 142 20.64 -18.70 2.16
C GLN A 142 19.51 -18.48 1.13
N SER A 143 18.22 -18.54 1.54
CA SER A 143 17.08 -18.28 0.66
C SER A 143 15.97 -17.43 1.31
N TYR A 144 15.22 -16.66 0.50
CA TYR A 144 14.15 -15.76 0.96
C TYR A 144 12.96 -16.52 1.57
N SER A 145 12.69 -17.75 1.12
CA SER A 145 11.61 -18.59 1.66
C SER A 145 11.88 -19.03 3.11
N GLN A 146 13.15 -19.12 3.53
CA GLN A 146 13.50 -19.44 4.92
C GLN A 146 13.11 -18.33 5.91
N ILE A 147 12.81 -17.11 5.44
CA ILE A 147 12.28 -16.01 6.27
C ILE A 147 10.91 -16.37 6.87
N PHE A 148 10.20 -17.33 6.26
CA PHE A 148 8.91 -17.87 6.71
C PHE A 148 9.04 -19.27 7.33
N SER A 149 10.25 -19.78 7.50
CA SER A 149 10.47 -21.04 8.22
C SER A 149 10.23 -20.88 9.73
N SER A 150 9.93 -21.99 10.41
CA SER A 150 9.76 -22.06 11.87
C SER A 150 10.99 -21.61 12.67
N GLN A 151 12.13 -21.39 12.00
CA GLN A 151 13.38 -20.92 12.62
C GLN A 151 13.38 -19.41 12.93
N VAL A 152 12.45 -18.62 12.34
CA VAL A 152 12.36 -17.18 12.58
C VAL A 152 11.16 -16.86 13.47
N SER A 153 11.44 -16.42 14.70
CA SER A 153 10.41 -16.02 15.65
C SER A 153 10.01 -14.55 15.45
N GLY A 154 8.73 -14.22 15.67
CA GLY A 154 8.27 -12.82 15.65
C GLY A 154 8.10 -12.20 14.26
N VAL A 155 7.77 -12.97 13.21
CA VAL A 155 7.53 -12.45 11.85
C VAL A 155 6.48 -11.32 11.81
N ALA A 156 5.49 -11.35 12.71
CA ALA A 156 4.48 -10.31 12.85
C ALA A 156 5.07 -8.94 13.26
N LEU A 157 6.20 -8.90 14.00
CA LEU A 157 6.85 -7.67 14.44
C LEU A 157 7.29 -6.82 13.24
N LYS A 158 7.56 -7.43 12.09
CA LYS A 158 7.96 -6.72 10.85
C LYS A 158 6.93 -5.69 10.43
N ARG A 159 5.65 -5.90 10.72
CA ARG A 159 4.56 -4.97 10.39
C ARG A 159 4.60 -3.69 11.25
N PHE A 160 5.26 -3.70 12.40
CA PHE A 160 5.42 -2.51 13.24
C PHE A 160 6.55 -1.59 12.77
N PHE A 161 7.48 -2.09 11.96
CA PHE A 161 8.61 -1.30 11.46
C PHE A 161 8.13 -0.16 10.56
N TYR A 162 6.99 -0.37 9.88
CA TYR A 162 6.36 0.64 9.04
C TYR A 162 5.94 1.90 9.81
N PHE A 163 5.76 1.87 11.13
CA PHE A 163 5.39 3.06 11.93
C PHE A 163 6.51 4.10 12.08
N PHE A 164 7.74 3.77 11.72
CA PHE A 164 8.80 4.77 11.63
C PHE A 164 8.53 5.82 10.53
N ILE A 165 7.90 5.40 9.43
CA ILE A 165 7.54 6.26 8.30
C ILE A 165 6.52 7.34 8.71
N PRO A 166 5.33 7.03 9.27
CA PRO A 166 4.39 8.04 9.74
C PRO A 166 4.98 8.89 10.87
N ALA A 167 5.86 8.37 11.72
CA ALA A 167 6.58 9.18 12.70
C ALA A 167 7.39 10.31 12.03
N MET A 168 8.20 9.96 11.02
CA MET A 168 8.99 10.96 10.29
C MET A 168 8.12 11.86 9.40
N LEU A 169 6.98 11.38 8.91
CA LEU A 169 5.99 12.21 8.23
C LEU A 169 5.43 13.30 9.16
N VAL A 170 5.14 13.00 10.43
CA VAL A 170 4.72 14.02 11.41
C VAL A 170 5.82 15.08 11.57
N VAL A 171 7.09 14.69 11.71
CA VAL A 171 8.23 15.62 11.82
C VAL A 171 8.36 16.51 10.59
N TYR A 172 8.15 15.95 9.40
CA TYR A 172 8.12 16.70 8.14
C TYR A 172 6.95 17.69 8.08
N PHE A 173 5.72 17.23 8.26
CA PHE A 173 4.53 18.09 8.18
C PHE A 173 4.48 19.15 9.28
N LEU A 174 5.14 18.92 10.41
CA LEU A 174 5.34 19.94 11.44
C LEU A 174 6.10 21.15 10.92
N LYS A 175 7.10 21.02 10.04
CA LYS A 175 7.70 22.18 9.33
C LYS A 175 8.10 21.75 7.92
N PRO A 176 7.23 21.93 6.91
CA PRO A 176 7.51 21.43 5.57
C PRO A 176 8.57 22.32 4.90
N THR A 177 9.83 21.90 4.92
CA THR A 177 10.95 22.53 4.21
C THR A 177 11.68 21.50 3.35
N GLN A 178 12.42 21.95 2.33
CA GLN A 178 13.21 21.07 1.46
C GLN A 178 14.25 20.26 2.25
N LEU A 179 14.92 20.90 3.22
CA LEU A 179 15.88 20.22 4.09
C LEU A 179 15.24 19.09 4.90
N ARG A 180 14.01 19.30 5.42
CA ARG A 180 13.28 18.28 6.19
C ARG A 180 12.71 17.17 5.32
N TRP A 181 12.45 17.46 4.05
CA TRP A 181 12.08 16.46 3.06
C TRP A 181 13.26 15.53 2.72
N LEU A 182 14.46 16.09 2.56
CA LEU A 182 15.69 15.28 2.46
C LEU A 182 16.00 14.53 3.76
N PHE A 183 15.80 15.16 4.92
CA PHE A 183 15.95 14.49 6.21
C PHE A 183 14.96 13.32 6.36
N PHE A 184 13.71 13.49 5.91
CA PHE A 184 12.74 12.40 5.86
C PHE A 184 13.28 11.23 5.02
N LEU A 185 13.81 11.50 3.82
CA LEU A 185 14.41 10.45 2.99
C LEU A 185 15.59 9.77 3.69
N MET A 186 16.57 10.55 4.17
CA MET A 186 17.77 10.01 4.79
C MET A 186 17.47 9.16 6.02
N SER A 187 16.60 9.64 6.91
CA SER A 187 16.22 8.91 8.13
C SER A 187 15.44 7.63 7.82
N THR A 188 14.47 7.69 6.92
CA THR A 188 13.64 6.53 6.57
C THR A 188 14.39 5.49 5.74
N VAL A 189 15.29 5.91 4.84
CA VAL A 189 16.17 4.99 4.10
C VAL A 189 17.20 4.36 5.03
N ALA A 190 17.81 5.11 5.94
CA ALA A 190 18.74 4.55 6.94
C ALA A 190 18.04 3.49 7.82
N PHE A 191 16.84 3.79 8.31
CA PHE A 191 16.02 2.82 9.04
C PHE A 191 15.61 1.63 8.15
N GLY A 192 15.29 1.89 6.88
CA GLY A 192 15.02 0.86 5.87
C GLY A 192 16.19 -0.11 5.68
N ILE A 193 17.41 0.41 5.55
CA ILE A 193 18.65 -0.40 5.45
C ILE A 193 18.88 -1.21 6.73
N LEU A 194 18.71 -0.59 7.90
CA LEU A 194 18.80 -1.29 9.19
C LEU A 194 17.83 -2.48 9.24
N THR A 195 16.56 -2.25 8.90
CA THR A 195 15.55 -3.32 8.87
C THR A 195 15.84 -4.36 7.79
N TYR A 196 16.39 -3.96 6.64
CA TYR A 196 16.80 -4.87 5.58
C TYR A 196 17.86 -5.88 6.06
N VAL A 197 18.86 -5.40 6.81
CA VAL A 197 19.93 -6.24 7.37
C VAL A 197 19.42 -7.13 8.49
N ILE A 198 18.56 -6.60 9.38
CA ILE A 198 18.00 -7.36 10.51
C ILE A 198 17.04 -8.46 10.03
N VAL A 199 16.17 -8.14 9.07
CA VAL A 199 15.06 -9.03 8.64
C VAL A 199 15.49 -10.04 7.58
N GLY A 200 16.63 -9.84 6.93
CA GLY A 200 17.11 -10.76 5.89
C GLY A 200 16.65 -10.39 4.48
N GLY A 201 16.60 -9.10 4.16
CA GLY A 201 16.51 -8.64 2.77
C GLY A 201 15.15 -8.11 2.32
N THR A 202 14.28 -7.68 3.24
CA THR A 202 12.99 -7.07 2.90
C THR A 202 13.17 -5.63 2.38
N ARG A 203 12.91 -5.42 1.09
CA ARG A 203 13.08 -4.12 0.40
C ARG A 203 11.89 -3.16 0.60
N ALA A 204 10.78 -3.64 1.15
CA ALA A 204 9.53 -2.90 1.24
C ALA A 204 9.65 -1.55 1.95
N ASN A 205 10.32 -1.49 3.10
CA ASN A 205 10.50 -0.24 3.86
C ASN A 205 11.20 0.87 3.04
N ILE A 206 12.25 0.50 2.31
CA ILE A 206 13.02 1.42 1.47
C ILE A 206 12.16 1.91 0.29
N ILE A 207 11.46 0.99 -0.37
CA ILE A 207 10.59 1.30 -1.51
C ILE A 207 9.46 2.26 -1.08
N ILE A 208 8.82 2.00 0.06
CA ILE A 208 7.74 2.85 0.58
C ILE A 208 8.27 4.24 0.92
N ALA A 209 9.40 4.33 1.63
CA ALA A 209 10.03 5.60 1.97
C ALA A 209 10.33 6.43 0.71
N PHE A 210 10.92 5.80 -0.31
CA PHE A 210 11.25 6.45 -1.57
C PHE A 210 10.00 6.88 -2.35
N ALA A 211 8.98 6.03 -2.42
CA ALA A 211 7.71 6.35 -3.08
C ALA A 211 7.03 7.56 -2.41
N LEU A 212 6.98 7.60 -1.08
CA LEU A 212 6.41 8.72 -0.33
C LEU A 212 7.23 10.00 -0.51
N PHE A 213 8.55 9.90 -0.54
CA PHE A 213 9.44 11.03 -0.81
C PHE A 213 9.15 11.66 -2.18
N LEU A 214 9.11 10.85 -3.24
CA LEU A 214 8.80 11.30 -4.59
C LEU A 214 7.42 11.97 -4.64
N PHE A 215 6.45 11.35 -3.98
CA PHE A 215 5.08 11.83 -3.96
C PHE A 215 4.91 13.16 -3.23
N ILE A 216 5.53 13.33 -2.07
CA ILE A 216 5.60 14.61 -1.36
C ILE A 216 6.26 15.67 -2.25
N GLY A 217 7.31 15.30 -2.99
CA GLY A 217 7.99 16.17 -3.95
C GLY A 217 7.06 16.67 -5.06
N ILE A 218 6.20 15.81 -5.61
CA ILE A 218 5.20 16.17 -6.63
C ILE A 218 4.15 17.12 -6.05
N VAL A 219 3.59 16.79 -4.88
CA VAL A 219 2.57 17.61 -4.21
C VAL A 219 3.09 19.01 -3.90
N ARG A 220 4.37 19.13 -3.54
CA ARG A 220 5.04 20.42 -3.26
C ARG A 220 5.58 21.13 -4.50
N GLY A 221 5.56 20.48 -5.67
CA GLY A 221 6.07 21.04 -6.92
C GLY A 221 7.60 21.08 -7.02
N TRP A 222 8.33 20.35 -6.18
CA TRP A 222 9.80 20.23 -6.25
C TRP A 222 10.24 19.19 -7.27
N ILE A 223 9.40 18.19 -7.53
CA ILE A 223 9.64 17.13 -8.52
C ILE A 223 8.62 17.28 -9.65
N THR A 224 9.12 17.27 -10.88
CA THR A 224 8.28 17.25 -12.08
C THR A 224 7.85 15.83 -12.43
N LEU A 225 6.76 15.67 -13.18
CA LEU A 225 6.29 14.35 -13.61
C LEU A 225 7.36 13.59 -14.44
N TRP A 226 8.16 14.30 -15.24
CA TRP A 226 9.26 13.71 -16.01
C TRP A 226 10.35 13.11 -15.12
N MET A 227 10.68 13.76 -14.01
CA MET A 227 11.64 13.23 -13.05
C MET A 227 11.11 11.96 -12.36
N LEU A 228 9.79 11.85 -12.18
CA LEU A 228 9.18 10.61 -11.69
C LEU A 228 9.31 9.49 -12.73
N VAL A 229 9.03 9.78 -14.00
CA VAL A 229 9.15 8.79 -15.09
C VAL A 229 10.59 8.31 -15.22
N THR A 230 11.57 9.21 -15.20
CA THR A 230 12.99 8.83 -15.27
C THR A 230 13.44 8.07 -14.04
N ALA A 231 13.06 8.51 -12.83
CA ALA A 231 13.36 7.78 -11.59
C ALA A 231 12.71 6.38 -11.58
N GLY A 232 11.50 6.25 -12.12
CA GLY A 232 10.80 4.99 -12.31
C GLY A 232 11.54 4.06 -13.28
N ALA A 233 11.91 4.57 -14.46
CA ALA A 233 12.67 3.81 -15.45
C ALA A 233 14.03 3.33 -14.89
N ILE A 234 14.78 4.22 -14.23
CA ILE A 234 16.03 3.88 -13.56
C ILE A 234 15.79 2.85 -12.44
N GLY A 235 14.70 2.99 -11.68
CA GLY A 235 14.32 2.04 -10.64
C GLY A 235 14.01 0.64 -11.17
N ILE A 236 13.32 0.54 -12.31
CA ILE A 236 13.04 -0.74 -12.99
C ILE A 236 14.34 -1.40 -13.46
N VAL A 237 15.21 -0.65 -14.14
CA VAL A 237 16.51 -1.15 -14.61
C VAL A 237 17.40 -1.57 -13.44
N GLY A 238 17.44 -0.76 -12.37
CA GLY A 238 18.22 -1.06 -11.16
C GLY A 238 17.69 -2.30 -10.42
N MET A 239 16.37 -2.45 -10.31
CA MET A 239 15.73 -3.63 -9.73
C MET A 239 16.06 -4.90 -10.53
N PHE A 240 16.03 -4.82 -11.86
CA PHE A 240 16.42 -5.92 -12.74
C PHE A 240 17.88 -6.30 -12.58
N TRP A 241 18.79 -5.31 -12.58
CA TRP A 241 20.22 -5.57 -12.35
C TRP A 241 20.48 -6.26 -11.00
N LEU A 242 19.80 -5.80 -9.94
CA LEU A 242 19.86 -6.45 -8.63
C LEU A 242 19.26 -7.85 -8.62
N ALA A 243 18.25 -8.13 -9.45
CA ALA A 243 17.68 -9.46 -9.60
C ALA A 243 18.68 -10.40 -10.28
N LEU A 244 19.26 -10.01 -11.42
CA LEU A 244 20.29 -10.79 -12.11
C LEU A 244 21.45 -11.15 -11.18
N LYS A 245 21.99 -10.15 -10.47
CA LYS A 245 23.09 -10.35 -9.51
C LYS A 245 22.71 -11.24 -8.33
N ARG A 246 21.44 -11.21 -7.89
CA ARG A 246 20.97 -12.00 -6.75
C ARG A 246 20.67 -13.44 -7.13
N TYR A 247 20.18 -13.68 -8.33
CA TYR A 247 19.81 -15.02 -8.81
C TYR A 247 20.95 -15.70 -9.58
N SER A 248 22.14 -15.08 -9.66
CA SER A 248 23.29 -15.57 -10.43
C SER A 248 22.90 -16.02 -11.84
N LEU A 249 21.98 -15.27 -12.46
CA LEU A 249 21.49 -15.57 -13.78
C LEU A 249 22.48 -14.98 -14.79
N ASP A 250 23.35 -15.81 -15.35
CA ASP A 250 24.26 -15.44 -16.45
C ASP A 250 23.49 -15.38 -17.77
N VAL A 251 22.51 -14.48 -17.83
CA VAL A 251 21.65 -14.30 -18.99
C VAL A 251 22.22 -13.26 -19.92
N SER A 252 22.39 -13.60 -21.20
CA SER A 252 22.92 -12.69 -22.21
C SER A 252 21.98 -12.57 -23.41
N GLY A 253 21.92 -11.39 -24.02
CA GLY A 253 21.11 -11.15 -25.23
C GLY A 253 19.60 -11.28 -25.00
N ALA A 254 18.95 -12.15 -25.80
CA ALA A 254 17.50 -12.27 -25.87
C ALA A 254 16.87 -12.83 -24.58
N GLU A 255 17.53 -13.75 -23.90
CA GLU A 255 17.03 -14.38 -22.67
C GLU A 255 17.06 -13.40 -21.48
N ALA A 256 18.01 -12.45 -21.46
CA ALA A 256 18.02 -11.36 -20.49
C ALA A 256 16.83 -10.42 -20.70
N PHE A 257 16.51 -10.13 -21.96
CA PHE A 257 15.35 -9.30 -22.32
C PHE A 257 14.02 -10.00 -22.00
N TYR A 258 13.90 -11.30 -22.26
CA TYR A 258 12.78 -12.11 -21.82
C TYR A 258 12.58 -12.03 -20.30
N THR A 259 13.65 -12.31 -19.54
CA THR A 259 13.63 -12.29 -18.07
C THR A 259 13.27 -10.91 -17.54
N PHE A 260 13.77 -9.85 -18.18
CA PHE A 260 13.42 -8.47 -17.85
C PHE A 260 11.92 -8.20 -18.03
N LEU A 261 11.36 -8.54 -19.19
CA LEU A 261 9.95 -8.33 -19.49
C LEU A 261 9.05 -9.15 -18.56
N TYR A 262 9.38 -10.42 -18.36
CA TYR A 262 8.64 -11.33 -17.50
C TYR A 262 8.60 -10.83 -16.05
N LEU A 263 9.77 -10.54 -15.45
CA LEU A 263 9.85 -10.05 -14.08
C LEU A 263 9.21 -8.67 -13.94
N THR A 264 9.36 -7.78 -14.92
CA THR A 264 8.76 -6.44 -14.88
C THR A 264 7.23 -6.53 -14.92
N ARG A 265 6.67 -7.39 -15.77
CA ARG A 265 5.22 -7.64 -15.84
C ARG A 265 4.71 -8.13 -14.48
N ASP A 266 5.25 -9.22 -13.96
CA ASP A 266 4.75 -9.81 -12.71
C ASP A 266 5.00 -8.89 -11.49
N THR A 267 6.10 -8.12 -11.52
CA THR A 267 6.46 -7.18 -10.44
C THR A 267 5.64 -5.91 -10.44
N PHE A 268 5.09 -5.43 -11.56
CA PHE A 268 4.33 -4.17 -11.58
C PHE A 268 2.85 -4.35 -11.92
N SER A 269 2.54 -5.30 -12.80
CA SER A 269 1.20 -5.56 -13.33
C SER A 269 0.90 -7.06 -13.35
N PRO A 270 0.54 -7.65 -12.20
CA PRO A 270 0.08 -9.04 -12.10
C PRO A 270 -1.35 -9.22 -12.67
N TRP A 271 -1.65 -8.61 -13.82
CA TRP A 271 -2.98 -8.61 -14.43
C TRP A 271 -3.38 -10.00 -14.95
N GLU A 272 -2.39 -10.79 -15.40
CA GLU A 272 -2.59 -12.15 -15.89
C GLU A 272 -3.04 -13.11 -14.78
N ASN A 273 -2.70 -12.84 -13.52
CA ASN A 273 -3.18 -13.63 -12.38
C ASN A 273 -4.70 -13.59 -12.25
N LEU A 274 -5.33 -12.46 -12.58
CA LEU A 274 -6.79 -12.37 -12.63
C LEU A 274 -7.35 -13.27 -13.75
N ALA A 275 -6.72 -13.29 -14.91
CA ALA A 275 -7.13 -14.15 -16.01
C ALA A 275 -6.94 -15.63 -15.67
N LEU A 276 -5.81 -16.01 -15.07
CA LEU A 276 -5.56 -17.36 -14.55
C LEU A 276 -6.63 -17.82 -13.57
N LEU A 277 -7.02 -16.92 -12.67
CA LEU A 277 -8.06 -17.17 -11.67
C LEU A 277 -9.43 -17.35 -12.32
N LEU A 278 -9.79 -16.50 -13.28
CA LEU A 278 -11.05 -16.62 -14.04
C LEU A 278 -11.06 -17.87 -14.95
N ASN A 279 -9.90 -18.29 -15.46
CA ASN A 279 -9.80 -19.52 -16.25
C ASN A 279 -9.96 -20.79 -15.40
N ASN A 280 -9.64 -20.71 -14.11
CA ASN A 280 -9.84 -21.80 -13.14
C ASN A 280 -11.06 -21.55 -12.24
N TYR A 281 -12.06 -20.81 -12.73
CA TYR A 281 -13.23 -20.43 -11.93
C TYR A 281 -13.98 -21.63 -11.35
N ASP A 282 -14.05 -22.74 -12.08
CA ASP A 282 -14.73 -23.97 -11.64
C ASP A 282 -14.04 -24.66 -10.45
N LYS A 283 -12.77 -24.35 -10.19
CA LYS A 283 -12.01 -24.89 -9.05
C LYS A 283 -12.14 -24.01 -7.80
N ILE A 284 -12.85 -22.89 -7.87
CA ILE A 284 -12.93 -21.94 -6.77
C ILE A 284 -14.08 -22.31 -5.84
N ASP A 285 -13.72 -22.73 -4.64
CA ASP A 285 -14.62 -22.79 -3.50
C ASP A 285 -14.70 -21.39 -2.84
N PHE A 286 -15.85 -20.75 -2.94
CA PHE A 286 -16.04 -19.39 -2.41
C PHE A 286 -15.79 -19.34 -0.91
N GLN A 287 -14.79 -18.55 -0.51
CA GLN A 287 -14.33 -18.47 0.87
C GLN A 287 -15.14 -17.48 1.72
N GLY A 288 -16.11 -16.76 1.14
CA GLY A 288 -16.82 -15.69 1.82
C GLY A 288 -15.88 -14.61 2.33
N LEU A 289 -16.15 -14.07 3.53
CA LEU A 289 -15.27 -13.10 4.20
C LEU A 289 -14.15 -13.75 5.02
N ALA A 290 -14.04 -15.09 5.00
CA ALA A 290 -13.04 -15.82 5.79
C ALA A 290 -11.59 -15.39 5.50
N PRO A 291 -11.16 -15.09 4.26
CA PRO A 291 -9.79 -14.64 3.99
C PRO A 291 -9.42 -13.37 4.75
N ILE A 292 -10.37 -12.44 4.92
CA ILE A 292 -10.17 -11.21 5.71
C ILE A 292 -9.86 -11.56 7.17
N VAL A 293 -10.68 -12.43 7.77
CA VAL A 293 -10.53 -12.85 9.17
C VAL A 293 -9.24 -13.63 9.36
N ARG A 294 -8.91 -14.54 8.44
CA ARG A 294 -7.69 -15.33 8.46
C ARG A 294 -6.45 -14.45 8.36
N ASP A 295 -6.46 -13.38 7.56
CA ASP A 295 -5.30 -12.48 7.48
C ASP A 295 -5.01 -11.74 8.81
N PHE A 296 -6.02 -11.59 9.69
CA PHE A 296 -5.80 -11.10 11.06
C PHE A 296 -5.07 -12.10 11.96
N TYR A 297 -5.09 -13.39 11.64
CA TYR A 297 -4.41 -14.41 12.44
C TYR A 297 -2.93 -14.08 12.57
N VAL A 298 -2.32 -13.47 11.54
CA VAL A 298 -0.93 -13.01 11.53
C VAL A 298 -0.59 -12.13 12.74
N PHE A 299 -1.55 -11.38 13.29
CA PHE A 299 -1.34 -10.50 14.44
C PHE A 299 -1.49 -11.20 15.80
N ILE A 300 -2.06 -12.41 15.85
CA ILE A 300 -2.28 -13.15 17.09
C ILE A 300 -1.01 -13.96 17.40
N PRO A 301 -0.29 -13.67 18.51
CA PRO A 301 0.90 -14.42 18.87
C PRO A 301 0.59 -15.89 19.19
N SER A 302 1.52 -16.80 18.87
CA SER A 302 1.33 -18.25 19.12
C SER A 302 1.19 -18.61 20.60
N TRP A 303 1.66 -17.79 21.53
CA TRP A 303 1.44 -18.00 22.97
C TRP A 303 -0.01 -17.69 23.40
N LEU A 304 -0.70 -16.79 22.69
CA LEU A 304 -2.09 -16.46 22.94
C LEU A 304 -3.03 -17.47 22.28
N TRP A 305 -2.60 -18.07 21.16
CA TRP A 305 -3.33 -19.14 20.47
C TRP A 305 -2.39 -20.28 20.03
N PRO A 306 -2.16 -21.28 20.90
CA PRO A 306 -1.22 -22.38 20.63
C PRO A 306 -1.61 -23.29 19.46
N GLY A 307 -2.92 -23.45 19.20
CA GLY A 307 -3.45 -24.25 18.09
C GLY A 307 -3.68 -23.47 16.80
N ARG A 308 -3.06 -22.29 16.65
CA ARG A 308 -3.20 -21.46 15.46
C ARG A 308 -2.57 -22.15 14.24
N PRO A 309 -3.21 -22.13 13.06
CA PRO A 309 -2.57 -22.59 11.82
C PRO A 309 -1.32 -21.76 11.49
N ASP A 310 -0.18 -22.42 11.27
CA ASP A 310 1.07 -21.77 10.87
C ASP A 310 0.95 -21.11 9.48
N ALA A 311 0.24 -21.80 8.57
CA ALA A 311 -0.07 -21.34 7.23
C ALA A 311 -1.45 -20.65 7.20
N VAL A 312 -1.46 -19.34 7.01
CA VAL A 312 -2.71 -18.56 6.91
C VAL A 312 -3.24 -18.62 5.49
N LEU A 313 -4.39 -19.27 5.27
CA LEU A 313 -5.12 -19.28 4.00
C LEU A 313 -5.82 -17.92 3.75
N ASN A 314 -5.04 -16.92 3.38
CA ASN A 314 -5.54 -15.66 2.80
C ASN A 314 -5.80 -15.83 1.29
N SER A 315 -6.34 -14.80 0.62
CA SER A 315 -6.70 -14.93 -0.79
C SER A 315 -5.50 -15.26 -1.69
N ALA A 316 -4.29 -14.78 -1.34
CA ALA A 316 -3.07 -15.09 -2.07
C ALA A 316 -2.63 -16.54 -1.90
N ASN A 317 -2.59 -17.05 -0.67
CA ASN A 317 -2.22 -18.43 -0.41
C ASN A 317 -3.28 -19.40 -0.96
N TYR A 318 -4.57 -19.07 -0.86
CA TYR A 318 -5.64 -19.85 -1.48
C TYR A 318 -5.47 -19.93 -3.00
N PHE A 319 -5.26 -18.79 -3.67
CA PHE A 319 -5.05 -18.77 -5.12
C PHE A 319 -3.80 -19.58 -5.52
N THR A 320 -2.73 -19.49 -4.74
CA THR A 320 -1.48 -20.18 -5.04
C THR A 320 -1.59 -21.70 -4.81
N TRP A 321 -2.19 -22.12 -3.70
CA TRP A 321 -2.19 -23.52 -3.28
C TRP A 321 -3.37 -24.29 -3.85
N GLU A 322 -4.58 -23.76 -3.73
CA GLU A 322 -5.79 -24.51 -4.07
C GLU A 322 -6.14 -24.35 -5.56
N VAL A 323 -5.87 -23.19 -6.16
CA VAL A 323 -6.24 -22.92 -7.56
C VAL A 323 -5.10 -23.25 -8.53
N LEU A 324 -3.86 -22.86 -8.19
CA LEU A 324 -2.68 -23.07 -9.03
C LEU A 324 -1.88 -24.33 -8.69
N ASP A 325 -2.23 -25.06 -7.62
CA ASP A 325 -1.51 -26.27 -7.15
C ASP A 325 0.00 -26.03 -6.96
N ASN A 326 0.36 -24.84 -6.46
CA ASN A 326 1.75 -24.41 -6.32
C ASN A 326 2.17 -24.26 -4.87
N HIS A 327 2.85 -25.27 -4.33
CA HIS A 327 3.34 -25.30 -2.94
C HIS A 327 4.80 -24.86 -2.78
N SER A 328 5.36 -24.10 -3.74
CA SER A 328 6.76 -23.62 -3.70
C SER A 328 7.10 -22.64 -2.56
N GLY A 329 6.13 -22.32 -1.70
CA GLY A 329 6.28 -21.35 -0.60
C GLY A 329 6.25 -19.88 -1.04
N LEU A 330 5.97 -19.60 -2.31
CA LEU A 330 5.81 -18.25 -2.86
C LEU A 330 4.33 -17.95 -3.06
N ALA A 331 3.82 -16.95 -2.34
CA ALA A 331 2.43 -16.51 -2.49
C ALA A 331 2.27 -15.61 -3.73
N ILE A 332 1.44 -16.04 -4.67
CA ILE A 332 1.05 -15.29 -5.86
C ILE A 332 -0.18 -14.46 -5.54
N SER A 333 -0.11 -13.16 -5.85
CA SER A 333 -1.23 -12.25 -5.57
C SER A 333 -2.35 -12.40 -6.61
N PRO A 334 -3.63 -12.57 -6.18
CA PRO A 334 -4.79 -12.57 -7.06
C PRO A 334 -5.23 -11.15 -7.43
N THR A 335 -4.58 -10.10 -6.92
CA THR A 335 -4.95 -8.68 -7.08
C THR A 335 -6.25 -8.27 -6.39
N LEU A 336 -6.58 -6.96 -6.44
CA LEU A 336 -7.84 -6.43 -5.92
C LEU A 336 -9.06 -7.22 -6.38
N ILE A 337 -9.18 -7.42 -7.70
CA ILE A 337 -10.37 -8.05 -8.28
C ILE A 337 -10.37 -9.55 -8.00
N GLY A 338 -9.24 -10.23 -8.14
CA GLY A 338 -9.19 -11.67 -7.89
C GLY A 338 -9.46 -12.00 -6.42
N SER A 339 -9.04 -11.15 -5.47
CA SER A 339 -9.42 -11.33 -4.06
C SER A 339 -10.95 -11.28 -3.87
N LEU A 340 -11.67 -10.41 -4.59
CA LEU A 340 -13.14 -10.36 -4.55
C LEU A 340 -13.77 -11.60 -5.17
N VAL A 341 -13.19 -12.11 -6.26
CA VAL A 341 -13.65 -13.32 -6.92
C VAL A 341 -13.48 -14.55 -6.02
N VAL A 342 -12.37 -14.68 -5.29
CA VAL A 342 -12.18 -15.74 -4.28
C VAL A 342 -13.21 -15.67 -3.15
N MET A 343 -13.59 -14.46 -2.73
CA MET A 343 -14.53 -14.26 -1.63
C MET A 343 -15.97 -14.63 -2.02
N GLY A 344 -16.43 -14.24 -3.20
CA GLY A 344 -17.84 -14.47 -3.57
C GLY A 344 -18.12 -14.39 -5.07
N GLY A 345 -17.13 -14.70 -5.89
CA GLY A 345 -17.26 -14.80 -7.34
C GLY A 345 -17.42 -13.46 -8.04
N VAL A 346 -17.89 -13.52 -9.29
CA VAL A 346 -18.06 -12.34 -10.15
C VAL A 346 -19.04 -11.32 -9.55
N LEU A 347 -20.01 -11.77 -8.74
CA LEU A 347 -20.99 -10.90 -8.07
C LEU A 347 -20.36 -9.98 -7.01
N PHE A 348 -19.21 -10.34 -6.46
CA PHE A 348 -18.52 -9.51 -5.47
C PHE A 348 -17.72 -8.37 -6.11
N ILE A 349 -17.47 -8.41 -7.42
CA ILE A 349 -16.78 -7.35 -8.17
C ILE A 349 -17.53 -6.00 -8.06
N PRO A 350 -18.82 -5.87 -8.40
CA PRO A 350 -19.54 -4.59 -8.27
C PRO A 350 -19.65 -4.12 -6.82
N VAL A 351 -19.88 -5.03 -5.86
CA VAL A 351 -19.95 -4.70 -4.43
C VAL A 351 -18.61 -4.16 -3.93
N GLY A 352 -17.52 -4.85 -4.27
CA GLY A 352 -16.16 -4.42 -3.94
C GLY A 352 -15.81 -3.08 -4.58
N ALA A 353 -16.21 -2.84 -5.82
CA ALA A 353 -16.00 -1.55 -6.50
C ALA A 353 -16.70 -0.40 -5.75
N ILE A 354 -17.92 -0.61 -5.28
CA ILE A 354 -18.65 0.38 -4.47
C ILE A 354 -17.90 0.64 -3.16
N VAL A 355 -17.54 -0.41 -2.42
CA VAL A 355 -16.85 -0.31 -1.13
C VAL A 355 -15.50 0.40 -1.27
N VAL A 356 -14.70 0.03 -2.28
CA VAL A 356 -13.42 0.70 -2.58
C VAL A 356 -13.65 2.16 -2.93
N GLY A 357 -14.68 2.49 -3.72
CA GLY A 357 -15.06 3.88 -4.01
C GLY A 357 -15.33 4.71 -2.75
N LEU A 358 -16.01 4.13 -1.77
CA LEU A 358 -16.28 4.77 -0.47
C LEU A 358 -15.03 4.91 0.40
N ILE A 359 -14.15 3.90 0.39
CA ILE A 359 -12.88 3.94 1.12
C ILE A 359 -11.99 5.05 0.58
N ILE A 360 -11.77 5.12 -0.74
CA ILE A 360 -10.95 6.17 -1.34
C ILE A 360 -11.54 7.56 -1.06
N LYS A 361 -12.87 7.69 -1.17
CA LYS A 361 -13.59 8.92 -0.82
C LYS A 361 -13.39 9.33 0.63
N TRP A 362 -13.33 8.37 1.56
CA TRP A 362 -13.07 8.64 2.97
C TRP A 362 -11.65 9.16 3.20
N PHE A 363 -10.64 8.58 2.55
CA PHE A 363 -9.26 9.08 2.62
C PHE A 363 -9.13 10.49 2.02
N ASP A 364 -9.78 10.76 0.89
CA ASP A 364 -9.82 12.10 0.29
C ASP A 364 -10.46 13.12 1.22
N TRP A 365 -11.53 12.73 1.90
CA TRP A 365 -12.18 13.58 2.88
C TRP A 365 -11.27 13.92 4.07
N ILE A 366 -10.56 12.94 4.63
CA ILE A 366 -9.60 13.18 5.73
C ILE A 366 -8.43 14.05 5.26
N TYR A 367 -7.94 13.83 4.05
CA TYR A 367 -6.86 14.61 3.49
C TYR A 367 -7.24 16.09 3.29
N GLU A 368 -8.45 16.33 2.78
CA GLU A 368 -8.96 17.69 2.60
C GLU A 368 -9.20 18.38 3.95
N LEU A 369 -9.70 17.66 4.96
CA LEU A 369 -9.76 18.17 6.34
C LEU A 369 -8.36 18.55 6.85
N GLY A 370 -7.35 17.73 6.59
CA GLY A 370 -5.97 18.03 6.98
C GLY A 370 -5.35 19.23 6.26
N LYS A 371 -5.87 19.62 5.09
CA LYS A 371 -5.45 20.82 4.36
C LYS A 371 -6.13 22.09 4.84
N GLN A 372 -7.42 22.00 5.18
CA GLN A 372 -8.24 23.13 5.61
C GLN A 372 -8.05 23.47 7.09
N GLU A 373 -7.46 22.57 7.87
CA GLU A 373 -7.24 22.74 9.30
C GLU A 373 -6.26 23.89 9.62
N THR A 374 -6.71 24.84 10.43
CA THR A 374 -5.90 26.00 10.86
C THR A 374 -4.85 25.61 11.90
N ASN A 375 -5.14 24.61 12.72
CA ASN A 375 -4.18 24.08 13.68
C ASN A 375 -3.12 23.22 12.99
N ARG A 376 -1.93 23.79 12.84
CA ARG A 376 -0.73 23.15 12.28
C ARG A 376 -0.43 21.74 12.84
N TYR A 377 -0.62 21.54 14.14
CA TYR A 377 -0.31 20.27 14.81
C TYR A 377 -1.29 19.18 14.40
N LYS A 378 -2.57 19.51 14.38
CA LYS A 378 -3.63 18.60 13.92
C LYS A 378 -3.53 18.33 12.43
N ALA A 379 -3.24 19.35 11.63
CA ALA A 379 -2.97 19.22 10.20
C ALA A 379 -1.83 18.23 9.94
N ALA A 380 -0.73 18.33 10.71
CA ALA A 380 0.41 17.42 10.57
C ALA A 380 0.06 15.96 10.89
N ILE A 381 -0.72 15.71 11.94
CA ILE A 381 -1.19 14.35 12.28
C ILE A 381 -2.10 13.78 11.18
N LEU A 382 -3.08 14.56 10.71
CA LEU A 382 -4.01 14.11 9.67
C LEU A 382 -3.28 13.82 8.35
N GLN A 383 -2.36 14.69 7.95
CA GLN A 383 -1.56 14.49 6.74
C GLN A 383 -0.60 13.30 6.90
N ALA A 384 0.04 13.12 8.06
CA ALA A 384 0.89 11.97 8.32
C ALA A 384 0.11 10.65 8.32
N PHE A 385 -1.12 10.63 8.85
CA PHE A 385 -2.01 9.48 8.78
C PHE A 385 -2.35 9.12 7.33
N CYS A 386 -2.78 10.13 6.54
CA CYS A 386 -3.14 9.94 5.14
C CYS A 386 -1.95 9.45 4.30
N PHE A 387 -0.79 10.10 4.43
CA PHE A 387 0.42 9.70 3.70
C PHE A 387 0.97 8.35 4.19
N GLY A 388 0.89 8.05 5.48
CA GLY A 388 1.24 6.74 6.02
C GLY A 388 0.37 5.61 5.45
N ALA A 389 -0.89 5.90 5.13
CA ALA A 389 -1.82 4.94 4.54
C ALA A 389 -1.66 4.74 3.02
N ILE A 390 -0.84 5.53 2.32
CA ILE A 390 -0.59 5.39 0.87
C ILE A 390 -0.08 3.98 0.53
N PHE A 391 0.78 3.40 1.37
CA PHE A 391 1.25 2.03 1.14
C PHE A 391 0.09 1.04 1.16
N ASN A 392 -0.88 1.21 2.06
CA ASN A 392 -2.03 0.33 2.11
C ASN A 392 -2.86 0.43 0.81
N MET A 393 -2.89 1.58 0.14
CA MET A 393 -3.55 1.68 -1.18
C MET A 393 -2.82 0.88 -2.27
N ILE A 394 -1.50 0.78 -2.20
CA ILE A 394 -0.73 -0.10 -3.10
C ILE A 394 -1.12 -1.56 -2.84
N VAL A 395 -1.18 -1.95 -1.57
CA VAL A 395 -1.63 -3.30 -1.15
C VAL A 395 -3.05 -3.58 -1.62
N LEU A 396 -3.96 -2.61 -1.52
CA LEU A 396 -5.33 -2.76 -1.99
C LEU A 396 -5.39 -3.13 -3.47
N ALA A 397 -4.69 -2.37 -4.32
CA ALA A 397 -4.69 -2.63 -5.76
C ALA A 397 -3.98 -3.95 -6.09
N ARG A 398 -2.80 -4.17 -5.49
CA ARG A 398 -1.88 -5.22 -5.92
C ARG A 398 -2.03 -6.56 -5.21
N GLU A 399 -2.33 -6.55 -3.91
CA GLU A 399 -2.39 -7.77 -3.07
C GLU A 399 -3.83 -8.26 -2.89
N GLY A 400 -4.77 -7.36 -2.58
CA GLY A 400 -6.18 -7.73 -2.38
C GLY A 400 -6.88 -6.95 -1.27
N VAL A 401 -8.20 -7.13 -1.16
CA VAL A 401 -9.05 -6.48 -0.15
C VAL A 401 -8.76 -7.03 1.26
N ASP A 402 -8.54 -8.33 1.40
CA ASP A 402 -8.22 -8.99 2.66
C ASP A 402 -6.93 -8.44 3.29
N SER A 403 -5.85 -8.42 2.51
CA SER A 403 -4.55 -7.88 2.92
C SER A 403 -4.62 -6.37 3.19
N PHE A 404 -5.46 -5.63 2.47
CA PHE A 404 -5.70 -4.22 2.74
C PHE A 404 -6.42 -3.98 4.06
N VAL A 405 -7.55 -4.66 4.30
CA VAL A 405 -8.38 -4.46 5.49
C VAL A 405 -7.56 -4.76 6.75
N SER A 406 -6.84 -5.87 6.76
CA SER A 406 -6.01 -6.25 7.91
C SER A 406 -4.95 -5.19 8.22
N ARG A 407 -4.24 -4.68 7.20
CA ARG A 407 -3.18 -3.68 7.35
C ARG A 407 -3.72 -2.30 7.72
N VAL A 408 -4.83 -1.87 7.14
CA VAL A 408 -5.45 -0.57 7.47
C VAL A 408 -6.02 -0.57 8.86
N VAL A 409 -6.74 -1.63 9.26
CA VAL A 409 -7.29 -1.74 10.62
C VAL A 409 -6.15 -1.74 11.64
N PHE A 410 -5.12 -2.55 11.42
CA PHE A 410 -3.93 -2.58 12.27
C PHE A 410 -3.24 -1.20 12.34
N PHE A 411 -3.04 -0.55 11.19
CA PHE A 411 -2.48 0.80 11.12
C PHE A 411 -3.32 1.82 11.91
N CYS A 412 -4.64 1.80 11.75
CA CYS A 412 -5.56 2.70 12.45
C CYS A 412 -5.54 2.47 13.96
N ILE A 413 -5.52 1.22 14.41
CA ILE A 413 -5.49 0.86 15.83
C ILE A 413 -4.20 1.36 16.46
N ILE A 414 -3.04 1.00 15.92
CA ILE A 414 -1.75 1.40 16.52
C ILE A 414 -1.56 2.91 16.45
N PHE A 415 -1.86 3.54 15.31
CA PHE A 415 -1.77 5.00 15.18
C PHE A 415 -2.73 5.70 16.15
N GLY A 416 -3.97 5.23 16.28
CA GLY A 416 -4.96 5.72 17.22
C GLY A 416 -4.54 5.55 18.68
N LEU A 417 -4.00 4.39 19.04
CA LEU A 417 -3.46 4.14 20.39
C LEU A 417 -2.30 5.08 20.71
N CYS A 418 -1.36 5.29 19.79
CA CYS A 418 -0.28 6.26 19.98
C CYS A 418 -0.82 7.68 20.21
N LEU A 419 -1.87 8.10 19.51
CA LEU A 419 -2.53 9.39 19.71
C LEU A 419 -3.20 9.48 21.09
N VAL A 420 -3.94 8.45 21.50
CA VAL A 420 -4.61 8.41 22.81
C VAL A 420 -3.59 8.43 23.95
N ILE A 421 -2.55 7.60 23.85
CA ILE A 421 -1.46 7.57 24.85
C ILE A 421 -0.74 8.92 24.90
N ALA A 422 -0.48 9.56 23.75
CA ALA A 422 0.12 10.90 23.73
C ALA A 422 -0.75 11.94 24.46
N LYS A 423 -2.09 11.85 24.34
CA LYS A 423 -3.02 12.72 25.07
C LYS A 423 -3.04 12.42 26.56
N LEU A 424 -3.05 11.15 26.95
CA LEU A 424 -3.00 10.73 28.35
C LEU A 424 -1.68 11.15 29.02
N LEU A 425 -0.55 10.98 28.33
CA LEU A 425 0.75 11.45 28.80
C LEU A 425 0.78 12.97 28.96
N TYR A 426 0.24 13.71 27.99
CA TYR A 426 0.12 15.16 28.10
C TYR A 426 -0.69 15.57 29.33
N TRP A 427 -1.85 14.94 29.56
CA TRP A 427 -2.70 15.19 30.72
C TRP A 427 -2.00 14.87 32.05
N LEU A 428 -1.25 13.76 32.10
CA LEU A 428 -0.44 13.37 33.27
C LEU A 428 0.68 14.39 33.55
N PHE A 429 1.40 14.83 32.52
CA PHE A 429 2.47 15.82 32.67
C PHE A 429 1.94 17.23 32.99
N GLU A 430 0.75 17.59 32.49
CA GLU A 430 0.07 18.83 32.88
C GLU A 430 -0.37 18.78 34.35
N SER A 431 -0.95 17.66 34.78
CA SER A 431 -1.35 17.43 36.18
C SER A 431 -0.15 17.42 37.14
N ALA A 432 1.00 16.95 36.68
CA ALA A 432 2.26 16.98 37.42
C ALA A 432 3.00 18.35 37.38
N GLY A 433 2.46 19.36 36.67
CA GLY A 433 3.06 20.69 36.58
C GLY A 433 4.35 20.78 35.74
N LEU A 434 4.71 19.74 34.99
CA LEU A 434 5.97 19.65 34.24
C LEU A 434 5.92 20.40 32.90
N ILE A 435 4.74 20.87 32.47
CA ILE A 435 4.55 21.61 31.23
C ILE A 435 4.50 23.11 31.51
N ARG A 436 5.61 23.81 31.23
CA ARG A 436 5.63 25.28 31.23
C ARG A 436 4.77 25.82 30.08
N LYS A 437 3.60 26.37 30.41
CA LYS A 437 2.84 27.23 29.48
C LYS A 437 3.72 28.46 29.22
N GLN A 438 4.03 28.75 27.95
CA GLN A 438 4.77 29.96 27.61
C GLN A 438 3.99 31.18 28.15
N PRO A 439 4.60 32.05 28.98
CA PRO A 439 3.96 33.27 29.44
C PRO A 439 3.81 34.21 28.25
N GLY A 440 2.59 34.36 27.73
CA GLY A 440 2.33 35.22 26.58
C GLY A 440 0.96 35.09 25.92
N CYS A 441 0.15 34.07 26.23
CA CYS A 441 -1.24 34.03 25.78
C CYS A 441 -2.17 34.15 26.99
N ILE A 442 -2.40 35.39 27.42
CA ILE A 442 -3.46 35.74 28.35
C ILE A 442 -4.77 35.37 27.67
N THR A 443 -5.31 34.20 28.03
CA THR A 443 -6.71 33.88 27.78
C THR A 443 -7.50 34.79 28.72
N LYS A 444 -8.12 35.84 28.17
CA LYS A 444 -9.19 36.56 28.86
C LYS A 444 -10.37 35.61 29.00
N THR A 445 -10.35 34.79 30.05
CA THR A 445 -11.54 34.19 30.60
C THR A 445 -12.11 35.24 31.55
N SER A 446 -12.88 36.19 31.01
CA SER A 446 -13.71 37.02 31.88
C SER A 446 -14.80 36.11 32.44
N VAL A 447 -14.68 35.86 33.73
CA VAL A 447 -15.78 35.64 34.65
C VAL A 447 -16.95 36.54 34.23
N ALA A 448 -18.07 35.93 33.87
CA ALA A 448 -19.37 36.58 33.93
C ALA A 448 -20.15 35.85 35.02
N MET A 449 -20.38 36.57 36.11
CA MET A 449 -21.46 36.31 37.07
C MET A 449 -22.81 36.25 36.34
#